data_AF-A0A4Q2Y871-F1
#
_entry.id   AF-A0A4Q2Y871-F1
#
_cell.length_a   1.000
_cell.length_b   1.000
_cell.length_c   1.000
_cell.angle_alpha   90.00
_cell.angle_beta   90.00
_cell.angle_gamma   90.00
#
_symmetry.space_group_name_H-M   'P 1'
#
loop_
_entity.id
_entity.type
_entity.pdbx_description
1 polymer ?
#
loop_
_entity_poly.entity_id
_entity_poly.type
_entity_poly.pdbx_seq_one_letter_code
_entity_poly.pdbx_strand_id
1 'polypeptide(L)'
;NVRAAMAVVESGNAEAGIVYKTDAAISKKVSVALEVPAAEGPKILYPAAVVKDSRNAEAARKLLDFLADKKADETFAKFGFSVIE
;
A
#
# COMPACT_ATOMS: atom_id res chain seq x y z
N ASN A 1 -7.48 -0.38 -7.43
CA ASN A 1 -7.43 -1.12 -8.72
C ASN A 1 -6.03 -1.66 -9.08
N VAL A 2 -5.04 -1.62 -8.18
CA VAL A 2 -3.65 -2.01 -8.53
C VAL A 2 -3.43 -3.52 -8.55
N ARG A 3 -4.05 -4.27 -7.63
CA ARG A 3 -4.00 -5.73 -7.65
C ARG A 3 -4.63 -6.37 -8.89
N ALA A 4 -5.65 -5.74 -9.46
CA ALA A 4 -6.23 -6.19 -10.72
C ALA A 4 -5.25 -5.99 -11.89
N ALA A 5 -4.58 -4.83 -11.95
CA ALA A 5 -3.53 -4.58 -12.95
C ALA A 5 -2.39 -5.60 -12.82
N MET A 6 -1.96 -5.91 -11.59
CA MET A 6 -0.98 -6.97 -11.33
C MET A 6 -1.45 -8.33 -11.87
N ALA A 7 -2.69 -8.74 -11.61
CA ALA A 7 -3.22 -10.03 -12.06
C ALA A 7 -3.25 -10.18 -13.59
N VAL A 8 -3.51 -9.09 -14.33
CA VAL A 8 -3.48 -9.09 -15.79
C VAL A 8 -2.05 -9.34 -16.30
N VAL A 9 -1.04 -8.73 -15.65
CA VAL A 9 0.38 -8.96 -15.98
C VAL A 9 0.80 -10.37 -15.60
N GLU A 10 0.44 -10.85 -14.40
CA GLU A 10 0.75 -12.21 -13.94
C GLU A 10 0.16 -13.32 -14.82
N SER A 11 -0.97 -13.04 -15.49
CA SER A 11 -1.61 -13.98 -16.41
C SER A 11 -1.05 -13.91 -17.84
N GLY A 12 -0.12 -13.00 -18.12
CA GLY A 12 0.43 -12.78 -19.46
C GLY A 12 -0.54 -12.08 -20.41
N ASN A 13 -1.67 -11.57 -19.91
CA ASN A 13 -2.67 -10.85 -20.71
C ASN A 13 -2.26 -9.38 -20.98
N ALA A 14 -1.20 -8.89 -20.33
CA ALA A 14 -0.55 -7.63 -20.63
C ALA A 14 0.98 -7.77 -20.42
N GLU A 15 1.75 -7.08 -21.26
CA GLU A 15 3.22 -7.12 -21.21
C GLU A 15 3.80 -6.31 -20.03
N ALA A 16 3.11 -5.26 -19.60
CA ALA A 16 3.51 -4.40 -18.49
C ALA A 16 2.30 -3.76 -17.79
N GLY A 17 2.50 -3.32 -16.55
CA GLY A 17 1.50 -2.59 -15.77
C GLY A 17 2.16 -1.67 -14.74
N ILE A 18 1.51 -0.55 -14.43
CA ILE A 18 1.97 0.37 -13.38
C ILE A 18 1.34 -0.08 -12.05
N VAL A 19 2.20 -0.44 -11.11
CA VAL A 19 1.82 -1.00 -9.81
C VAL A 19 2.66 -0.41 -8.68
N TYR A 20 2.25 -0.62 -7.44
CA TYR A 20 3.08 -0.27 -6.30
C TYR A 20 4.23 -1.27 -6.12
N LYS A 21 5.37 -0.79 -5.64
CA LYS A 21 6.54 -1.61 -5.32
C LYS A 21 6.20 -2.74 -4.34
N THR A 22 5.34 -2.46 -3.37
CA THR A 22 4.87 -3.42 -2.37
C THR A 22 4.06 -4.57 -3.00
N ASP A 23 3.25 -4.28 -4.03
CA ASP A 23 2.51 -5.32 -4.77
C ASP A 23 3.47 -6.19 -5.61
N ALA A 24 4.43 -5.55 -6.30
CA ALA A 24 5.43 -6.28 -7.10
C ALA A 24 6.32 -7.19 -6.23
N ALA A 25 6.65 -6.77 -5.01
CA ALA A 25 7.48 -7.55 -4.08
C ALA A 25 6.80 -8.83 -3.57
N ILE A 26 5.47 -8.93 -3.64
CA ILE A 26 4.72 -10.12 -3.18
C ILE A 26 4.70 -11.21 -4.25
N SER A 27 4.76 -10.84 -5.53
CA SER A 27 4.65 -11.79 -6.63
C SER A 27 6.01 -12.37 -7.04
N LYS A 28 6.03 -13.66 -7.38
CA LYS A 28 7.19 -14.33 -8.00
C LYS A 28 7.07 -14.45 -9.52
N LYS A 29 5.98 -13.93 -10.10
CA LYS A 29 5.65 -14.11 -11.53
C LYS A 29 5.93 -12.88 -12.38
N VAL A 30 6.28 -11.77 -11.75
CA VAL A 30 6.60 -10.50 -12.41
C VAL A 30 7.98 -10.02 -11.98
N SER A 31 8.53 -9.10 -12.75
CA SER A 31 9.76 -8.38 -12.40
C SER A 31 9.54 -6.87 -12.53
N VAL A 32 10.30 -6.08 -11.78
CA VAL A 32 10.27 -4.62 -11.89
C VAL A 32 11.14 -4.21 -13.07
N ALA A 33 10.51 -3.71 -14.13
CA ALA A 33 11.22 -3.19 -15.30
C ALA A 33 11.71 -1.74 -15.11
N LEU A 34 10.97 -0.94 -14.32
CA LEU A 34 11.26 0.46 -14.05
C LEU A 34 10.68 0.86 -12.68
N GLU A 35 11.45 1.61 -11.90
CA GLU A 35 11.00 2.28 -10.68
C GLU A 35 10.90 3.79 -10.95
N VAL A 36 9.73 4.38 -10.69
CA VAL A 36 9.52 5.83 -10.85
C VAL A 36 10.18 6.55 -9.66
N PRO A 37 11.11 7.50 -9.88
CA PRO A 37 11.70 8.26 -8.79
C PRO A 37 10.63 8.98 -7.95
N ALA A 38 10.76 8.92 -6.63
CA ALA A 38 9.76 9.50 -5.72
C ALA A 38 9.53 11.00 -5.94
N ALA A 39 10.54 11.73 -6.42
CA ALA A 39 10.45 13.15 -6.74
C ALA A 39 9.67 13.46 -8.04
N GLU A 40 9.55 12.48 -8.94
CA GLU A 40 8.89 12.61 -10.24
C GLU A 40 7.46 12.05 -10.23
N GLY A 41 7.13 11.26 -9.20
CA GLY A 41 5.80 10.68 -9.00
C GLY A 41 4.89 11.51 -8.09
N PRO A 42 3.58 11.18 -8.07
CA PRO A 42 2.66 11.74 -7.08
C PRO A 42 3.01 11.26 -5.67
N LYS A 43 2.67 12.06 -4.65
CA LYS A 43 2.73 11.59 -3.26
C LYS A 43 1.67 10.51 -3.03
N ILE A 44 2.11 9.27 -2.84
CA ILE A 44 1.24 8.13 -2.56
C ILE A 44 1.00 8.06 -1.04
N LEU A 45 -0.20 8.42 -0.60
CA LEU A 45 -0.60 8.46 0.82
C LEU A 45 -1.75 7.50 1.10
N TYR A 46 -1.71 6.85 2.26
CA TYR A 46 -2.77 5.95 2.74
C TYR A 46 -3.44 6.54 4.00
N PRO A 47 -4.32 7.54 3.86
CA PRO A 47 -5.00 8.13 5.00
C PRO A 47 -6.00 7.12 5.61
N ALA A 48 -6.10 7.13 6.93
CA ALA A 48 -7.10 6.37 7.67
C ALA A 48 -7.93 7.32 8.55
N ALA A 49 -9.24 7.08 8.64
CA ALA A 49 -10.15 7.89 9.42
C ALA A 49 -11.31 7.06 9.98
N VAL A 50 -11.85 7.49 11.12
CA VAL A 50 -13.09 6.93 11.66
C VAL A 50 -14.25 7.49 10.84
N VAL A 51 -15.09 6.60 10.31
CA VAL A 51 -16.31 7.00 9.60
C VAL A 51 -17.23 7.72 10.58
N LYS A 52 -17.75 8.90 10.18
CA LYS A 52 -18.54 9.79 11.03
C LYS A 52 -19.71 9.07 11.72
N ASP A 53 -20.44 8.25 10.97
CA ASP A 53 -21.63 7.54 11.45
C ASP A 53 -21.33 6.10 11.92
N SER A 54 -20.08 5.82 12.31
CA SER A 54 -19.69 4.51 12.80
C SER A 54 -20.41 4.16 14.10
N ARG A 55 -21.11 3.02 14.10
CA ARG A 55 -21.73 2.43 15.30
C ARG A 55 -20.71 1.96 16.34
N ASN A 56 -19.43 1.90 15.97
CA ASN A 56 -18.32 1.42 16.81
C ASN A 56 -17.17 2.46 16.84
N ALA A 57 -17.50 3.75 17.01
CA ALA A 57 -16.53 4.83 16.92
C ALA A 57 -15.34 4.70 17.89
N GLU A 58 -15.58 4.23 19.12
CA GLU A 58 -14.52 4.05 20.12
C GLU A 58 -13.54 2.94 19.73
N ALA A 59 -14.05 1.78 19.30
CA ALA A 59 -13.21 0.68 18.84
C ALA A 59 -12.42 1.07 17.56
N ALA A 60 -13.05 1.81 16.65
CA ALA A 60 -12.38 2.34 15.47
C ALA A 60 -11.25 3.32 15.83
N ARG A 61 -11.44 4.16 16.86
CA ARG A 61 -10.39 5.05 17.36
C ARG A 61 -9.20 4.24 17.91
N LYS A 62 -9.47 3.24 18.76
CA LYS A 62 -8.43 2.36 19.29
C LYS A 62 -7.63 1.66 18.19
N LEU A 63 -8.29 1.26 17.11
CA LEU A 63 -7.60 0.70 15.94
C LEU A 63 -6.70 1.72 15.25
N LEU A 64 -7.16 2.97 15.05
CA LEU A 64 -6.31 4.01 14.47
C LEU A 64 -5.11 4.32 15.37
N ASP A 65 -5.31 4.40 16.67
CA ASP A 65 -4.24 4.65 17.63
C ASP A 65 -3.20 3.51 17.61
N PHE A 66 -3.66 2.26 17.50
CA PHE A 66 -2.79 1.09 17.32
C PHE A 66 -2.00 1.14 16.00
N LEU A 67 -2.66 1.51 14.90
CA LEU A 67 -2.00 1.63 13.59
C LEU A 67 -1.01 2.79 13.51
N ALA A 68 -1.04 3.72 14.48
CA ALA A 68 -0.09 4.83 14.61
C ALA A 68 0.99 4.57 15.68
N ASP A 69 1.05 3.35 16.23
CA ASP A 69 2.09 3.00 17.20
C ASP A 69 3.40 2.60 16.50
N LYS A 70 4.50 2.65 17.25
CA LYS A 70 5.84 2.32 16.73
C LYS A 70 5.94 0.88 16.17
N LYS A 71 5.17 -0.08 16.68
CA LYS A 71 5.20 -1.47 16.18
C LYS A 71 4.50 -1.57 14.83
N ALA A 72 3.44 -0.77 14.63
CA ALA A 72 2.79 -0.63 13.35
C ALA A 72 3.74 -0.01 12.34
N ASP A 73 4.48 1.05 12.72
CA ASP A 73 5.51 1.66 11.86
C ASP A 73 6.56 0.65 11.38
N GLU A 74 7.11 -0.16 12.29
CA GLU A 74 8.06 -1.22 11.97
C GLU A 74 7.45 -2.26 11.01
N THR A 75 6.16 -2.58 11.19
CA THR A 75 5.43 -3.50 10.32
C THR A 75 5.23 -2.90 8.92
N PHE A 76 4.81 -1.64 8.82
CA PHE A 76 4.66 -0.94 7.55
C PHE A 76 5.98 -0.87 6.79
N ALA A 77 7.06 -0.49 7.46
CA ALA A 77 8.40 -0.44 6.89
C ALA A 77 8.86 -1.82 6.36
N LYS A 78 8.61 -2.89 7.13
CA LYS A 78 8.92 -4.28 6.71
C LYS A 78 8.22 -4.67 5.40
N PHE A 79 7.01 -4.17 5.16
CA PHE A 79 6.26 -4.43 3.93
C PHE A 79 6.54 -3.40 2.82
N GLY A 80 7.50 -2.49 3.00
CA GLY A 80 7.96 -1.55 1.98
C GLY A 80 7.16 -0.25 1.91
N PHE A 81 6.36 0.07 2.94
CA PHE A 81 5.74 1.38 3.08
C PHE A 81 6.71 2.37 3.73
N SER A 82 6.63 3.63 3.32
CA SER A 82 7.30 4.73 4.03
C SER A 82 6.39 5.23 5.15
N VAL A 83 6.93 5.28 6.37
CA VAL A 83 6.24 5.86 7.53
C VAL A 83 6.39 7.38 7.46
N ILE A 84 5.29 8.09 7.73
CA ILE A 84 5.25 9.54 7.75
C ILE A 84 5.40 9.98 9.21
N GLU A 85 6.37 10.83 9.50
CA GLU A 85 6.54 11.47 10.82
C GLU A 85 5.48 12.54 11.09
#